data_AF-A0A3D9JRQ0-F1
#
_entry.id   AF-A0A3D9JRQ0-F1
#
_cell.length_a   1.000
_cell.length_b   1.000
_cell.length_c   1.000
_cell.angle_alpha   90.00
_cell.angle_beta   90.00
_cell.angle_gamma   90.00
#
_symmetry.space_group_name_H-M   'P 1'
#
loop_
_entity.id
_entity.type
_entity.pdbx_description
1 polymer ?
#
loop_
_entity_poly.entity_id
_entity_poly.type
_entity_poly.pdbx_seq_one_letter_code
_entity_poly.pdbx_strand_id
1 'polypeptide(L)'
;MLLTDHTAKYEQRDLTKRSGKPNADELLWIRDTILLPHLMTMLQRAHDEVKRSEMTLHQVMAQFLRVVMDHVTLDMFNLRRQLRQHNIKLLTEETQDDIFYHKYVCRGYEDRFGMTREVMRGEIGNHLKRFVNQVLRPPTK
;
A
#
# COMPACT_ATOMS: atom_id res chain seq x y z
N MET A 1 14.39 -46.76 -24.14
CA MET A 1 14.95 -45.40 -23.99
C MET A 1 14.14 -44.47 -24.88
N LEU A 2 13.09 -43.83 -24.34
CA LEU A 2 12.21 -42.86 -25.03
C LEU A 2 11.29 -42.21 -23.96
N LEU A 3 11.88 -41.48 -23.01
CA LEU A 3 11.12 -40.83 -21.92
C LEU A 3 11.57 -39.40 -21.58
N THR A 4 12.54 -38.85 -22.32
CA THR A 4 13.14 -37.53 -22.05
C THR A 4 12.51 -36.38 -22.83
N ASP A 5 11.77 -36.65 -23.91
CA ASP A 5 11.33 -35.57 -24.82
C ASP A 5 9.95 -34.96 -24.47
N HIS A 6 9.17 -35.61 -23.60
CA HIS A 6 7.88 -35.08 -23.16
C HIS A 6 7.99 -34.13 -21.97
N THR A 7 8.98 -34.31 -21.09
CA THR A 7 9.15 -33.47 -19.88
C THR A 7 9.61 -32.05 -20.21
N ALA A 8 10.49 -31.89 -21.21
CA ALA A 8 11.00 -30.58 -21.62
C ALA A 8 9.93 -29.61 -22.16
N LYS A 9 8.83 -30.12 -22.72
CA LYS A 9 7.71 -29.30 -23.21
C LYS A 9 6.76 -28.83 -22.10
N TYR A 10 6.75 -29.50 -20.94
CA TYR A 10 5.96 -29.06 -19.79
C TYR A 10 6.65 -27.90 -19.05
N GLU A 11 7.98 -27.96 -18.89
CA GLU A 11 8.75 -26.89 -18.25
C GLU A 11 8.72 -25.58 -19.06
N GLN A 12 8.72 -25.65 -20.38
CA GLN A 12 8.64 -24.45 -21.24
C GLN A 12 7.24 -23.80 -21.27
N ARG A 13 6.18 -24.54 -20.91
CA ARG A 13 4.79 -24.02 -20.93
C ARG A 13 4.46 -23.18 -19.68
N ASP A 14 5.11 -23.45 -18.55
CA ASP A 14 4.88 -22.72 -17.30
C ASP A 14 5.54 -21.35 -17.25
N LEU A 15 6.47 -21.03 -18.16
CA LEU A 15 7.11 -19.72 -18.25
C LEU A 15 6.19 -18.61 -18.80
N THR A 16 5.02 -18.96 -19.35
CA THR A 16 4.09 -17.99 -19.97
C THR A 16 2.78 -17.78 -19.21
N LYS A 17 2.50 -18.56 -18.17
CA LYS A 17 1.42 -18.25 -17.22
C LYS A 17 1.99 -17.29 -16.18
N ARG A 18 1.49 -16.05 -16.12
CA ARG A 18 1.72 -15.19 -14.96
C ARG A 18 1.38 -16.01 -13.71
N SER A 19 2.38 -16.40 -12.93
CA SER A 19 2.15 -17.07 -11.66
C SER A 19 1.11 -16.25 -10.90
N GLY A 20 0.09 -16.92 -10.37
CA GLY A 20 -0.93 -16.23 -9.58
C GLY A 20 -0.31 -15.53 -8.37
N LYS A 21 0.83 -16.04 -7.88
CA LYS A 21 1.58 -15.45 -6.78
C LYS A 21 1.98 -13.99 -7.10
N PRO A 22 1.78 -13.05 -6.16
CA PRO A 22 2.24 -11.68 -6.35
C PRO A 22 3.77 -11.60 -6.39
N ASN A 23 4.29 -10.68 -7.19
CA ASN A 23 5.70 -10.31 -7.15
C ASN A 23 6.00 -9.33 -5.99
N ALA A 24 7.27 -8.94 -5.83
CA ALA A 24 7.69 -8.05 -4.75
C ALA A 24 6.98 -6.68 -4.79
N ASP A 25 6.85 -6.08 -5.97
CA ASP A 25 6.18 -4.77 -6.13
C ASP A 25 4.68 -4.87 -5.81
N GLU A 26 4.03 -5.95 -6.23
CA GLU A 26 2.62 -6.22 -5.97
C GLU A 26 2.35 -6.41 -4.47
N LEU A 27 3.27 -7.06 -3.75
CA LEU A 27 3.21 -7.15 -2.28
C LEU A 27 3.36 -5.78 -1.63
N LEU A 28 4.23 -4.90 -2.17
CA LEU A 28 4.33 -3.51 -1.69
C LEU A 28 3.05 -2.73 -1.96
N TRP A 29 2.39 -2.92 -3.11
CA TRP A 29 1.11 -2.26 -3.39
C TRP A 29 -0.01 -2.73 -2.48
N ILE A 30 -0.06 -4.03 -2.18
CA ILE A 30 -1.00 -4.62 -1.21
C ILE A 30 -0.77 -3.97 0.16
N ARG A 31 0.48 -3.95 0.63
CA ARG A 31 0.89 -3.32 1.88
C ARG A 31 0.46 -1.85 1.93
N ASP A 32 0.85 -1.06 0.95
CA ASP A 32 0.59 0.38 0.93
C ASP A 32 -0.92 0.66 0.89
N THR A 33 -1.71 -0.16 0.19
CA THR A 33 -3.17 -0.03 0.16
C THR A 33 -3.81 -0.28 1.52
N ILE A 34 -3.22 -1.14 2.36
CA ILE A 34 -3.64 -1.36 3.75
C ILE A 34 -3.24 -0.18 4.64
N LEU A 35 -2.03 0.35 4.47
CA LEU A 35 -1.45 1.35 5.37
C LEU A 35 -1.93 2.78 5.13
N LEU A 36 -2.12 3.19 3.88
CA LEU A 36 -2.47 4.58 3.57
C LEU A 36 -3.81 5.05 4.19
N PRO A 37 -4.88 4.23 4.29
CA PRO A 37 -6.08 4.61 5.06
C PRO A 37 -5.80 4.95 6.54
N HIS A 38 -4.87 4.23 7.17
CA HIS A 38 -4.47 4.50 8.55
C HIS A 38 -3.72 5.82 8.66
N LEU A 39 -2.77 6.06 7.74
CA LEU A 39 -2.06 7.35 7.65
C LEU A 39 -3.04 8.51 7.42
N MET A 40 -4.01 8.35 6.52
CA MET A 40 -5.04 9.36 6.25
C MET A 40 -5.82 9.70 7.51
N THR A 41 -6.25 8.68 8.27
CA THR A 41 -6.97 8.88 9.54
C THR A 41 -6.14 9.66 10.55
N MET A 42 -4.83 9.38 10.64
CA MET A 42 -3.92 10.11 11.52
C MET A 42 -3.74 11.57 11.07
N LEU A 43 -3.55 11.81 9.78
CA LEU A 43 -3.41 13.16 9.23
C LEU A 43 -4.67 14.00 9.43
N GLN A 44 -5.86 13.40 9.24
CA GLN A 44 -7.13 14.09 9.46
C GLN A 44 -7.29 14.51 10.93
N ARG A 45 -6.97 13.63 11.88
CA ARG A 45 -6.98 13.95 13.31
C ARG A 45 -6.01 15.09 13.64
N ALA A 46 -4.77 14.99 13.16
CA ALA A 46 -3.75 16.03 13.37
C ALA A 46 -4.19 17.38 12.77
N HIS A 47 -4.78 17.36 11.58
CA HIS A 47 -5.32 18.56 10.94
C HIS A 47 -6.42 19.22 11.79
N ASP A 48 -7.36 18.42 12.31
CA ASP A 48 -8.46 18.93 13.12
C ASP A 48 -8.00 19.42 14.51
N GLU A 49 -6.98 18.80 15.09
CA GLU A 49 -6.29 19.27 16.30
C GLU A 49 -5.59 20.61 16.06
N VAL A 50 -4.77 20.70 15.00
CA VAL A 50 -4.07 21.95 14.64
C VAL A 50 -5.06 23.08 14.41
N LYS A 51 -6.15 22.86 13.67
CA LYS A 51 -7.18 23.89 13.44
C LYS A 51 -7.86 24.40 14.70
N ARG A 52 -7.90 23.61 15.77
CA ARG A 52 -8.48 23.98 17.07
C ARG A 52 -7.45 24.50 18.07
N SER A 53 -6.17 24.49 17.71
CA SER A 53 -5.09 24.93 18.60
C SER A 53 -4.94 26.45 18.63
N GLU A 54 -4.44 26.97 19.75
CA GLU A 54 -4.09 28.40 19.91
C GLU A 54 -2.72 28.75 19.30
N MET A 55 -2.10 27.81 18.57
CA MET A 55 -0.79 28.02 17.96
C MET A 55 -0.84 29.16 16.92
N THR A 56 0.12 30.09 16.96
CA THR A 56 0.16 31.25 16.06
C THR A 56 0.10 30.86 14.57
N LEU A 57 0.75 29.76 14.20
CA LEU A 57 0.84 29.27 12.81
C LEU A 57 -0.18 28.16 12.50
N HIS A 58 -1.25 28.00 13.29
CA HIS A 58 -2.21 26.90 13.10
C HIS A 58 -2.80 26.86 11.68
N GLN A 59 -3.10 28.02 11.07
CA GLN A 59 -3.67 28.06 9.72
C GLN A 59 -2.68 27.55 8.67
N VAL A 60 -1.41 27.95 8.77
CA VAL A 60 -0.34 27.51 7.86
C VAL A 60 -0.12 26.01 8.01
N MET A 61 -0.07 25.51 9.24
CA MET A 61 0.12 24.08 9.51
C MET A 61 -1.09 23.25 9.05
N ALA A 62 -2.31 23.75 9.22
CA ALA A 62 -3.51 23.10 8.70
C ALA A 62 -3.51 23.04 7.16
N GLN A 63 -3.13 24.13 6.49
CA GLN A 63 -2.99 24.12 5.03
C GLN A 63 -1.93 23.13 4.56
N PHE A 64 -0.77 23.09 5.24
CA PHE A 64 0.26 22.10 4.94
C PHE A 64 -0.24 20.66 5.08
N LEU A 65 -0.90 20.33 6.20
CA LEU A 65 -1.49 19.01 6.40
C LEU A 65 -2.54 18.67 5.34
N ARG A 66 -3.35 19.64 4.91
CA ARG A 66 -4.29 19.45 3.80
C ARG A 66 -3.58 19.09 2.50
N VAL A 67 -2.53 19.79 2.12
CA VAL A 67 -1.76 19.45 0.91
C VAL A 67 -1.16 18.04 1.02
N VAL A 68 -0.61 17.66 2.18
CA VAL A 68 -0.13 16.29 2.40
C VAL A 68 -1.25 15.26 2.24
N MET A 69 -2.44 15.52 2.78
CA MET A 69 -3.62 14.64 2.61
C MET A 69 -4.06 14.54 1.14
N ASP A 70 -3.98 15.61 0.36
CA ASP A 70 -4.32 15.58 -1.06
C ASP A 70 -3.37 14.62 -1.83
N HIS A 71 -2.07 14.66 -1.52
CA HIS A 71 -1.10 13.71 -2.07
C HIS A 71 -1.36 12.26 -1.65
N VAL A 72 -1.68 12.01 -0.37
CA VAL A 72 -2.04 10.66 0.10
C VAL A 72 -3.29 10.15 -0.62
N THR A 73 -4.30 11.00 -0.80
CA THR A 73 -5.55 10.66 -1.49
C THR A 73 -5.28 10.25 -2.94
N LEU A 74 -4.43 11.00 -3.63
CA LEU A 74 -4.03 10.69 -5.00
C LEU A 74 -3.30 9.34 -5.09
N ASP A 75 -2.34 9.08 -4.19
CA ASP A 75 -1.63 7.81 -4.13
C ASP A 75 -2.55 6.63 -3.82
N MET A 76 -3.51 6.79 -2.89
CA MET A 76 -4.52 5.78 -2.59
C MET A 76 -5.37 5.45 -3.82
N PHE A 77 -5.79 6.47 -4.58
CA PHE A 77 -6.52 6.28 -5.83
C PHE A 77 -5.67 5.52 -6.87
N ASN A 78 -4.41 5.91 -7.04
CA ASN A 78 -3.48 5.28 -7.97
C ASN A 78 -3.21 3.82 -7.61
N LEU A 79 -2.97 3.50 -6.34
CA LEU A 79 -2.75 2.14 -5.86
C LEU A 79 -3.99 1.25 -6.10
N ARG A 80 -5.19 1.73 -5.76
CA ARG A 80 -6.43 0.98 -6.03
C ARG A 80 -6.59 0.69 -7.53
N ARG A 81 -6.25 1.67 -8.38
CA ARG A 81 -6.25 1.49 -9.84
C ARG A 81 -5.22 0.45 -10.28
N GLN A 82 -4.00 0.50 -9.75
CA GLN A 82 -2.94 -0.47 -10.05
C GLN A 82 -3.33 -1.89 -9.65
N LEU A 83 -3.81 -2.09 -8.41
CA LEU A 83 -4.30 -3.40 -7.95
C LEU A 83 -5.38 -3.95 -8.89
N ARG A 84 -6.35 -3.12 -9.28
CA ARG A 84 -7.41 -3.52 -10.21
C ARG A 84 -6.86 -3.91 -11.58
N GLN A 85 -5.93 -3.13 -12.14
CA GLN A 85 -5.28 -3.42 -13.42
C GLN A 85 -4.48 -4.73 -13.40
N HIS A 86 -3.96 -5.11 -12.23
CA HIS A 86 -3.18 -6.33 -12.03
C HIS A 86 -4.02 -7.53 -11.56
N ASN A 87 -5.35 -7.42 -11.52
CA ASN A 87 -6.27 -8.43 -11.00
C ASN A 87 -5.94 -8.85 -9.56
N ILE A 88 -5.62 -7.87 -8.71
CA ILE A 88 -5.38 -8.02 -7.28
C ILE A 88 -6.55 -7.43 -6.52
N LYS A 89 -7.08 -8.20 -5.56
CA LYS A 89 -8.20 -7.79 -4.70
C LYS A 89 -7.81 -7.99 -3.24
N LEU A 90 -8.01 -6.97 -2.42
CA LEU A 90 -7.98 -7.07 -0.97
C LEU A 90 -9.35 -7.52 -0.46
N LEU A 91 -9.33 -8.39 0.55
CA LEU A 91 -10.49 -8.94 1.24
C LEU A 91 -10.46 -8.50 2.71
N THR A 92 -11.34 -9.10 3.50
CA THR A 92 -11.56 -8.81 4.92
C THR A 92 -10.28 -8.84 5.75
N GLU A 93 -10.27 -7.97 6.76
CA GLU A 93 -9.27 -7.91 7.82
C GLU A 93 -9.62 -8.92 8.93
N GLU A 94 -8.64 -9.69 9.36
CA GLU A 94 -8.71 -10.60 10.50
C GLU A 94 -7.55 -10.28 11.44
N THR A 95 -7.84 -10.00 12.71
CA THR A 95 -6.79 -9.81 13.72
C THR A 95 -6.62 -11.11 14.49
N GLN A 96 -5.41 -11.63 14.52
CA GLN A 96 -5.06 -12.84 15.27
C GLN A 96 -3.68 -12.66 15.90
N ASP A 97 -3.57 -12.92 17.20
CA ASP A 97 -2.29 -12.95 17.95
C ASP A 97 -1.42 -11.68 17.76
N ASP A 98 -2.05 -10.50 17.82
CA ASP A 98 -1.43 -9.16 17.61
C ASP A 98 -0.83 -8.92 16.20
N ILE A 99 -1.18 -9.78 15.25
CA ILE A 99 -0.90 -9.63 13.82
C ILE A 99 -2.19 -9.25 13.09
N PHE A 100 -2.10 -8.20 12.28
CA PHE A 100 -3.16 -7.79 11.37
C PHE A 100 -3.01 -8.55 10.06
N TYR A 101 -3.95 -9.46 9.79
CA TYR A 101 -4.00 -10.19 8.53
C TYR A 101 -5.03 -9.60 7.60
N HIS A 102 -4.63 -9.36 6.36
CA HIS A 102 -5.54 -9.04 5.26
C HIS A 102 -5.48 -10.14 4.22
N LYS A 103 -6.62 -10.77 3.96
CA LYS A 103 -6.73 -11.74 2.86
C LYS A 103 -6.64 -10.99 1.53
N TYR A 104 -6.00 -11.59 0.54
CA TYR A 104 -5.95 -11.04 -0.81
C TYR A 104 -6.02 -12.14 -1.86
N VAL A 105 -6.48 -11.76 -3.06
CA VAL A 105 -6.52 -12.62 -4.24
C VAL A 105 -5.73 -11.94 -5.35
N CYS A 106 -4.69 -12.60 -5.84
CA CYS A 106 -3.87 -12.14 -6.97
C CYS A 106 -4.03 -13.11 -8.13
N ARG A 107 -4.72 -12.71 -9.21
CA ARG A 107 -4.89 -13.54 -10.41
C ARG A 107 -5.37 -14.99 -10.12
N GLY A 108 -6.22 -15.16 -9.10
CA GLY A 108 -6.74 -16.46 -8.66
C GLY A 108 -5.90 -17.20 -7.62
N TYR A 109 -4.73 -16.70 -7.24
CA TYR A 109 -3.99 -17.15 -6.06
C TYR A 109 -4.48 -16.42 -4.82
N GLU A 110 -4.86 -17.17 -3.80
CA GLU A 110 -5.34 -16.64 -2.52
C GLU A 110 -4.27 -16.79 -1.45
N ASP A 111 -4.08 -15.74 -0.64
CA ASP A 111 -3.14 -15.75 0.47
C ASP A 111 -3.53 -14.67 1.49
N ARG A 112 -2.75 -14.57 2.57
CA ARG A 112 -2.88 -13.53 3.59
C ARG A 112 -1.62 -12.71 3.71
N PHE A 113 -1.79 -11.41 3.87
CA PHE A 113 -0.74 -10.46 4.15
C PHE A 113 -0.81 -10.08 5.64
N GLY A 114 0.20 -10.50 6.42
CA GLY A 114 0.25 -10.28 7.86
C GLY A 114 1.28 -9.22 8.24
N MET A 115 0.91 -8.29 9.11
CA MET A 115 1.85 -7.33 9.70
C MET A 115 1.57 -7.10 11.19
N THR A 116 2.63 -6.97 11.99
CA THR A 116 2.49 -6.55 13.38
C THR A 116 2.23 -5.04 13.45
N ARG A 117 1.67 -4.60 14.58
CA ARG A 117 1.45 -3.17 14.85
C ARG A 117 2.73 -2.32 14.73
N GLU A 118 3.86 -2.87 15.16
CA GLU A 118 5.15 -2.17 15.12
C GLU A 118 5.61 -1.91 13.68
N VAL A 119 5.50 -2.93 12.81
CA VAL A 119 5.83 -2.80 11.40
C VAL A 119 4.87 -1.82 10.72
N MET A 120 3.56 -1.90 11.00
CA MET A 120 2.58 -0.93 10.49
C MET A 120 2.97 0.50 10.84
N ARG A 121 3.32 0.75 12.11
CA ARG A 121 3.73 2.09 12.59
C ARG A 121 4.98 2.58 11.87
N GLY A 122 6.00 1.72 11.73
CA GLY A 122 7.23 2.06 11.01
C GLY A 122 6.97 2.45 9.56
N GLU A 123 6.18 1.65 8.84
CA GLU A 123 5.87 1.91 7.44
C GLU A 123 4.97 3.14 7.23
N ILE A 124 4.01 3.38 8.13
CA ILE A 124 3.24 4.64 8.14
C ILE A 124 4.18 5.84 8.29
N GLY A 125 5.19 5.75 9.16
CA GLY A 125 6.21 6.80 9.30
C GLY A 125 7.01 7.03 8.01
N ASN A 126 7.40 5.95 7.32
CA ASN A 126 8.08 6.03 6.03
C ASN A 126 7.21 6.70 4.95
N HIS A 127 5.92 6.34 4.88
CA HIS A 127 4.96 6.97 3.98
C HIS A 127 4.80 8.46 4.28
N LEU A 128 4.60 8.83 5.54
CA LEU A 128 4.49 10.24 5.94
C LEU A 128 5.72 11.04 5.49
N LYS A 129 6.93 10.52 5.75
CA LYS A 129 8.19 11.14 5.31
C LYS A 129 8.23 11.30 3.78
N ARG A 130 7.79 10.29 3.03
CA ARG A 130 7.70 10.35 1.56
C ARG A 130 6.79 11.49 1.10
N PHE A 131 5.57 11.57 1.63
CA PHE A 131 4.60 12.60 1.22
C PHE A 131 5.05 14.01 1.63
N VAL A 132 5.58 14.18 2.84
CA VAL A 132 6.16 15.45 3.28
C VAL A 132 7.28 15.90 2.34
N ASN A 133 8.17 14.99 1.94
CA ASN A 133 9.24 15.31 0.99
C ASN A 133 8.71 15.69 -0.40
N GLN A 134 7.64 15.05 -0.88
CA GLN A 134 7.01 15.43 -2.15
C GLN A 134 6.46 16.86 -2.12
N VAL A 135 5.89 17.28 -0.99
CA VAL A 135 5.37 18.64 -0.81
C VAL A 135 6.49 19.67 -0.67
N LEU A 136 7.52 19.37 0.13
CA LEU A 136 8.61 20.30 0.41
C LEU A 136 9.66 20.39 -0.71
N ARG A 137 9.76 19.35 -1.54
CA ARG A 137 10.69 19.27 -2.67
C ARG A 137 9.93 18.83 -3.92
N PRO A 138 9.04 19.69 -4.44
CA PRO A 138 8.32 19.37 -5.65
C PRO A 138 9.33 19.16 -6.79
N PRO A 139 9.10 18.20 -7.70
CA PRO A 139 9.98 18.01 -8.85
C PRO A 139 10.06 19.33 -9.63
N THR A 140 11.28 19.81 -9.87
CA THR A 140 11.51 20.94 -10.78
C THR A 140 10.97 20.57 -12.15
N LYS A 141 10.07 21.41 -12.68
CA LYS A 141 9.49 21.28 -14.02
C LYS A 141 10.55 21.32 -15.10
#